data_AF-A0A962VIJ1-F1
#
_entry.id   AF-A0A962VIJ1-F1
#
_cell.length_a   1.000
_cell.length_b   1.000
_cell.length_c   1.000
_cell.angle_alpha   90.00
_cell.angle_beta   90.00
_cell.angle_gamma   90.00
#
_symmetry.space_group_name_H-M   'P 1'
#
loop_
_entity.id
_entity.type
_entity.pdbx_description
1 polymer ?
#
loop_
_entity_poly.entity_id
_entity_poly.type
_entity_poly.pdbx_seq_one_letter_code
_entity_poly.pdbx_strand_id
1 'polypeptide(L)'
;PDEAQDWAVSVLGERHVTTCDACPKDTQPGVGLLLKIEEERAAVTDNLLALVRAEQPLTLAQLETVAAPGVAISAPVIQALRRLPPLDRSVLLGRLISEITTARVVEKALMLRRLLLSGQRVPEIQAAGVALKELQRAVGEIEREIDNLMFERQVRQGLVSQTAAILLRRDNQILTESFGQPRRPATDPYRIRDGAISSESAE
;
A
#
# COMPACT_ATOMS: atom_id res chain seq x y z
N PRO A 1 -9.70 -5.78 25.44
CA PRO A 1 -8.92 -4.71 26.10
C PRO A 1 -7.42 -4.95 25.95
N ASP A 2 -7.02 -6.19 26.26
CA ASP A 2 -5.64 -6.66 26.25
C ASP A 2 -5.00 -6.54 24.85
N GLU A 3 -5.70 -6.96 23.78
CA GLU A 3 -5.20 -6.76 22.40
C GLU A 3 -4.94 -5.29 22.04
N ALA A 4 -5.76 -4.37 22.53
CA ALA A 4 -5.57 -2.94 22.27
C ALA A 4 -4.39 -2.37 23.07
N GLN A 5 -4.17 -2.90 24.27
CA GLN A 5 -3.00 -2.58 25.10
C GLN A 5 -1.72 -3.11 24.47
N ASP A 6 -1.69 -4.39 24.08
CA ASP A 6 -0.53 -5.02 23.45
C ASP A 6 -0.16 -4.31 22.14
N TRP A 7 -1.19 -3.96 21.35
CA TRP A 7 -0.97 -3.17 20.14
C TRP A 7 -0.40 -1.79 20.46
N ALA A 8 -0.95 -1.08 21.45
CA ALA A 8 -0.45 0.23 21.88
C ALA A 8 1.00 0.18 22.36
N VAL A 9 1.34 -0.80 23.21
CA VAL A 9 2.70 -1.03 23.71
C VAL A 9 3.65 -1.34 22.54
N SER A 10 3.23 -2.17 21.59
CA SER A 10 4.08 -2.47 20.44
C SER A 10 4.37 -1.24 19.57
N VAL A 11 3.43 -0.30 19.44
CA VAL A 11 3.60 0.91 18.61
C VAL A 11 4.38 1.99 19.35
N LEU A 12 3.97 2.33 20.57
CA LEU A 12 4.49 3.46 21.34
C LEU A 12 5.62 3.08 22.29
N GLY A 13 5.77 1.79 22.59
CA GLY A 13 6.62 1.28 23.64
C GLY A 13 5.91 1.21 24.99
N GLU A 14 6.56 0.55 25.94
CA GLU A 14 6.13 0.48 27.32
C GLU A 14 6.99 1.36 28.21
N ARG A 15 6.35 2.11 29.10
CA ARG A 15 7.03 2.89 30.14
C ARG A 15 6.37 2.63 31.49
N HIS A 16 7.13 2.01 32.39
CA HIS A 16 6.72 1.86 33.77
C HIS A 16 7.00 3.14 34.57
N VAL A 17 5.93 3.77 35.05
CA VAL A 17 6.04 4.89 36.00
C VAL A 17 6.11 4.32 37.41
N THR A 18 7.32 4.25 37.93
CA THR A 18 7.56 3.74 39.28
C THR A 18 7.82 4.90 40.25
N THR A 19 7.19 4.87 41.43
CA THR A 19 7.33 5.90 42.47
C THR A 19 8.49 5.65 43.45
N CYS A 20 9.27 4.57 43.27
CA CYS A 20 10.45 4.25 44.06
C CYS A 20 11.75 4.51 43.28
N ASP A 21 12.74 5.12 43.95
CA ASP A 21 14.02 5.53 43.34
C ASP A 21 14.96 4.37 42.98
N ALA A 22 14.85 3.24 43.68
CA ALA A 22 15.75 2.07 43.51
C ALA A 22 15.13 0.93 42.68
N CYS A 23 13.97 1.15 42.08
CA CYS A 23 13.25 0.09 41.38
C CYS A 23 13.74 -0.06 39.93
N PRO A 24 13.87 -1.31 39.42
CA PRO A 24 14.20 -1.55 38.01
C PRO A 24 13.21 -0.83 37.10
N LYS A 25 13.74 -0.05 36.16
CA LYS A 25 12.94 0.60 35.12
C LYS A 25 13.03 -0.26 33.88
N ASP A 26 12.11 -1.21 33.76
CA ASP A 26 11.99 -1.97 32.52
C ASP A 26 11.23 -1.13 31.49
N THR A 27 11.72 -1.09 30.26
CA THR A 27 11.18 -0.24 29.19
C THR A 27 11.30 -0.99 27.88
N GLN A 28 10.16 -1.25 27.24
CA GLN A 28 10.13 -1.85 25.91
C GLN A 28 10.04 -0.74 24.86
N PRO A 29 10.98 -0.65 23.89
CA PRO A 29 10.88 0.34 22.82
C PRO A 29 9.74 -0.02 21.86
N GLY A 30 8.99 1.00 21.43
CA GLY A 30 7.99 0.86 20.38
C GLY A 30 8.62 0.68 19.01
N VAL A 31 7.95 -0.07 18.13
CA VAL A 31 8.38 -0.31 16.74
C VAL A 31 7.80 0.67 15.73
N GLY A 32 6.86 1.53 16.16
CA GLY A 32 6.17 2.50 15.32
C GLY A 32 5.12 1.88 14.37
N LEU A 33 4.43 2.74 13.62
CA LEU A 33 3.33 2.31 12.74
C LEU A 33 3.81 1.63 11.45
N LEU A 34 5.03 1.94 10.99
CA LEU A 34 5.58 1.38 9.76
C LEU A 34 5.77 -0.13 9.85
N LEU A 35 6.31 -0.64 10.97
CA LEU A 35 6.44 -2.09 11.14
C LEU A 35 5.06 -2.77 11.16
N LYS A 36 4.05 -2.12 11.75
CA LYS A 36 2.67 -2.63 11.75
C LYS A 36 2.06 -2.70 10.36
N ILE A 37 2.43 -1.81 9.45
CA ILE A 37 2.00 -1.92 8.04
C ILE A 37 2.63 -3.12 7.35
N GLU A 38 3.91 -3.41 7.60
CA GLU A 38 4.58 -4.55 6.99
C GLU A 38 4.07 -5.88 7.57
N GLU A 39 3.79 -5.95 8.87
CA GLU A 39 3.11 -7.09 9.50
C GLU A 39 1.73 -7.34 8.89
N GLU A 40 0.88 -6.30 8.80
CA GLU A 40 -0.46 -6.40 8.22
C GLU A 40 -0.40 -6.75 6.72
N ARG A 41 0.65 -6.29 6.01
CA ARG A 41 0.85 -6.57 4.57
C ARG A 41 0.95 -8.04 4.25
N ALA A 42 1.65 -8.83 5.07
CA ALA A 42 1.76 -10.27 4.84
C ALA A 42 0.37 -10.92 4.85
N ALA A 43 -0.41 -10.69 5.90
CA ALA A 43 -1.75 -11.26 6.05
C ALA A 43 -2.72 -10.79 4.93
N VAL A 44 -2.72 -9.50 4.60
CA VAL A 44 -3.57 -8.96 3.53
C VAL A 44 -3.18 -9.52 2.16
N THR A 45 -1.87 -9.71 1.91
CA THR A 45 -1.39 -10.30 0.65
C THR A 45 -1.94 -11.71 0.46
N ASP A 46 -1.82 -12.55 1.49
CA ASP A 46 -2.28 -13.94 1.43
C ASP A 46 -3.80 -14.02 1.23
N ASN A 47 -4.56 -13.23 2.00
CA ASN A 47 -6.01 -13.18 1.89
C ASN A 47 -6.44 -12.73 0.50
N LEU A 48 -5.86 -11.65 -0.03
CA LEU A 48 -6.24 -11.10 -1.33
C LEU A 48 -5.85 -12.04 -2.48
N LEU A 49 -4.70 -12.72 -2.38
CA LEU A 49 -4.31 -13.77 -3.34
C LEU A 49 -5.28 -14.94 -3.31
N ALA A 50 -5.73 -15.38 -2.13
CA ALA A 50 -6.75 -16.42 -2.00
C ALA A 50 -8.06 -16.00 -2.70
N LEU A 51 -8.49 -14.75 -2.51
CA LEU A 51 -9.67 -14.21 -3.19
C LEU A 51 -9.50 -14.14 -4.71
N VAL A 52 -8.32 -13.76 -5.21
CA VAL A 52 -8.08 -13.70 -6.66
C VAL A 52 -8.04 -15.11 -7.28
N ARG A 53 -7.51 -16.10 -6.56
CA ARG A 53 -7.39 -17.50 -7.03
C ARG A 53 -8.67 -18.33 -6.87
N ALA A 54 -9.59 -17.92 -6.00
CA ALA A 54 -10.81 -18.69 -5.75
C ALA A 54 -11.64 -18.89 -7.03
N GLU A 55 -11.98 -20.13 -7.37
CA GLU A 55 -12.79 -20.43 -8.55
C GLU A 55 -14.29 -20.26 -8.28
N GLN A 56 -14.69 -20.39 -7.02
CA GLN A 56 -16.07 -20.27 -6.57
C GLN A 56 -16.53 -18.79 -6.46
N PRO A 57 -17.84 -18.54 -6.49
CA PRO A 57 -18.39 -17.23 -6.16
C PRO A 57 -17.94 -16.76 -4.77
N LEU A 58 -17.52 -15.50 -4.68
CA LEU A 58 -17.02 -14.91 -3.43
C LEU A 58 -18.15 -14.68 -2.43
N THR A 59 -17.92 -15.05 -1.17
CA THR A 59 -18.86 -14.78 -0.07
C THR A 59 -18.54 -13.44 0.61
N LEU A 60 -19.52 -12.89 1.35
CA LEU A 60 -19.29 -11.67 2.12
C LEU A 60 -18.18 -11.86 3.17
N ALA A 61 -18.19 -12.98 3.90
CA ALA A 61 -17.18 -13.31 4.90
C ALA A 61 -15.76 -13.36 4.31
N GLN A 62 -15.61 -13.84 3.06
CA GLN A 62 -14.34 -13.82 2.34
C GLN A 62 -13.89 -12.40 2.02
N LEU A 63 -14.79 -11.52 1.58
CA LEU A 63 -14.47 -10.13 1.28
C LEU A 63 -14.12 -9.33 2.55
N GLU A 64 -14.74 -9.64 3.68
CA GLU A 64 -14.44 -9.02 4.98
C GLU A 64 -12.99 -9.25 5.42
N THR A 65 -12.36 -10.37 5.03
CA THR A 65 -10.95 -10.67 5.37
C THR A 65 -9.94 -9.65 4.83
N VAL A 66 -10.30 -8.90 3.78
CA VAL A 66 -9.50 -7.85 3.15
C VAL A 66 -10.16 -6.47 3.24
N ALA A 67 -11.28 -6.34 3.96
CA ALA A 67 -11.95 -5.07 4.13
C ALA A 67 -11.09 -4.10 4.95
N ALA A 68 -11.12 -2.82 4.57
CA ALA A 68 -10.50 -1.76 5.33
C ALA A 68 -11.38 -0.51 5.32
N PRO A 69 -11.31 0.33 6.37
CA PRO A 69 -12.05 1.59 6.41
C PRO A 69 -11.79 2.44 5.17
N GLY A 70 -12.87 2.87 4.50
CA GLY A 70 -12.78 3.70 3.29
C GLY A 70 -12.30 2.97 2.03
N VAL A 71 -11.97 1.67 2.09
CA VAL A 71 -11.58 0.85 0.94
C VAL A 71 -12.69 -0.15 0.63
N ALA A 72 -13.50 0.15 -0.40
CA ALA A 72 -14.60 -0.70 -0.81
C ALA A 72 -14.11 -1.91 -1.63
N ILE A 73 -13.85 -3.04 -0.95
CA ILE A 73 -13.57 -4.31 -1.63
C ILE A 73 -14.87 -5.06 -1.86
N SER A 74 -15.24 -5.21 -3.13
CA SER A 74 -16.45 -5.91 -3.55
C SER A 74 -16.12 -7.04 -4.52
N ALA A 75 -17.02 -8.01 -4.67
CA ALA A 75 -16.83 -9.10 -5.63
C ALA A 75 -16.51 -8.58 -7.05
N PRO A 76 -17.18 -7.53 -7.60
CA PRO A 76 -16.81 -6.95 -8.89
C PRO A 76 -15.37 -6.44 -8.98
N VAL A 77 -14.82 -5.88 -7.89
CA VAL A 77 -13.42 -5.42 -7.85
C VAL A 77 -12.47 -6.61 -7.98
N ILE A 78 -12.72 -7.70 -7.24
CA ILE A 78 -11.91 -8.92 -7.35
C ILE A 78 -12.06 -9.55 -8.74
N GLN A 79 -13.26 -9.57 -9.33
CA GLN A 79 -13.47 -10.05 -10.70
C GLN A 79 -12.78 -9.17 -11.75
N ALA A 80 -12.70 -7.86 -11.53
CA ALA A 80 -11.91 -6.98 -12.38
C ALA A 80 -10.42 -7.34 -12.31
N LEU A 81 -9.87 -7.56 -11.11
CA LEU A 81 -8.48 -8.00 -10.94
C LEU A 81 -8.21 -9.34 -11.64
N ARG A 82 -9.13 -10.31 -11.55
CA ARG A 82 -9.00 -11.62 -12.21
C ARG A 82 -8.98 -11.55 -13.74
N ARG A 83 -9.59 -10.52 -14.34
CA ARG A 83 -9.63 -10.33 -15.80
C ARG A 83 -8.40 -9.62 -16.36
N LEU A 84 -7.61 -8.97 -15.51
CA LEU A 84 -6.40 -8.26 -15.94
C LEU A 84 -5.31 -9.24 -16.42
N PRO A 85 -4.46 -8.83 -17.37
CA PRO A 85 -3.21 -9.54 -17.68
C PRO A 85 -2.36 -9.75 -16.42
N PRO A 86 -1.54 -10.82 -16.33
CA PRO A 86 -0.77 -11.13 -15.13
C PRO A 86 0.13 -9.99 -14.63
N LEU A 87 0.73 -9.24 -15.55
CA LEU A 87 1.62 -8.12 -15.23
C LEU A 87 0.86 -6.93 -14.62
N ASP A 88 -0.27 -6.53 -15.22
CA ASP A 88 -1.10 -5.44 -14.69
C ASP A 88 -1.74 -5.83 -13.35
N ARG A 89 -2.13 -7.10 -13.25
CA ARG A 89 -2.72 -7.66 -12.03
C ARG A 89 -1.77 -7.57 -10.86
N SER A 90 -0.50 -7.95 -11.02
CA SER A 90 0.47 -7.91 -9.91
C SER A 90 0.72 -6.49 -9.41
N VAL A 91 0.80 -5.51 -10.32
CA VAL A 91 0.99 -4.09 -9.97
C VAL A 91 -0.23 -3.54 -9.23
N LEU A 92 -1.44 -3.76 -9.76
CA LEU A 92 -2.66 -3.24 -9.14
C LEU A 92 -2.99 -3.96 -7.83
N LEU A 93 -2.69 -5.25 -7.74
CA LEU A 93 -2.79 -6.00 -6.49
C LEU A 93 -1.87 -5.43 -5.42
N GLY A 94 -0.60 -5.16 -5.74
CA GLY A 94 0.35 -4.57 -4.79
C GLY A 94 -0.07 -3.19 -4.29
N ARG A 95 -0.65 -2.36 -5.17
CA ARG A 95 -1.21 -1.05 -4.78
C ARG A 95 -2.40 -1.20 -3.85
N LEU A 96 -3.33 -2.09 -4.20
CA LEU A 96 -4.52 -2.35 -3.39
C LEU A 96 -4.15 -2.89 -2.01
N ILE A 97 -3.19 -3.81 -1.93
CA ILE A 97 -2.65 -4.31 -0.65
C ILE A 97 -2.12 -3.14 0.19
N SER A 98 -1.31 -2.26 -0.40
CA SER A 98 -0.74 -1.10 0.29
C SER A 98 -1.83 -0.13 0.80
N GLU A 99 -2.90 0.07 0.04
CA GLU A 99 -4.04 0.89 0.46
C GLU A 99 -4.81 0.27 1.63
N ILE A 100 -5.14 -1.03 1.53
CA ILE A 100 -5.84 -1.77 2.59
C ILE A 100 -5.04 -1.75 3.89
N THR A 101 -3.75 -2.09 3.83
CA THR A 101 -2.90 -2.21 5.03
C THR A 101 -2.70 -0.87 5.70
N THR A 102 -2.43 0.18 4.91
CA THR A 102 -2.32 1.55 5.42
C THR A 102 -3.63 1.98 6.09
N ALA A 103 -4.77 1.78 5.44
CA ALA A 103 -6.07 2.16 5.98
C ALA A 103 -6.39 1.45 7.31
N ARG A 104 -6.09 0.15 7.42
CA ARG A 104 -6.28 -0.61 8.67
C ARG A 104 -5.40 -0.10 9.81
N VAL A 105 -4.11 0.09 9.54
CA VAL A 105 -3.16 0.55 10.57
C VAL A 105 -3.48 1.97 11.02
N VAL A 106 -3.82 2.86 10.09
CA VAL A 106 -4.22 4.24 10.42
C VAL A 106 -5.50 4.25 11.26
N GLU A 107 -6.51 3.43 10.93
CA GLU A 107 -7.72 3.38 11.78
C GLU A 107 -7.41 2.85 13.19
N LYS A 108 -6.59 1.80 13.32
CA LYS A 108 -6.13 1.31 14.63
C LYS A 108 -5.41 2.42 15.42
N ALA A 109 -4.57 3.21 14.77
CA ALA A 109 -3.89 4.36 15.37
C ALA A 109 -4.87 5.47 15.82
N LEU A 110 -5.86 5.80 14.98
CA LEU A 110 -6.90 6.77 15.32
C LEU A 110 -7.78 6.29 16.48
N MET A 111 -8.10 4.99 16.53
CA MET A 111 -8.80 4.38 17.66
C MET A 111 -7.97 4.46 18.95
N LEU A 112 -6.68 4.13 18.90
CA LEU A 112 -5.78 4.27 20.04
C LEU A 112 -5.72 5.71 20.54
N ARG A 113 -5.58 6.69 19.64
CA ARG A 113 -5.61 8.12 19.99
C ARG A 113 -6.90 8.49 20.73
N ARG A 114 -8.07 8.06 20.23
CA ARG A 114 -9.38 8.29 20.89
C ARG A 114 -9.40 7.65 22.28
N LEU A 115 -8.88 6.44 22.42
CA LEU A 115 -8.78 5.73 23.70
C LEU A 115 -7.92 6.49 24.70
N LEU A 116 -6.72 6.93 24.30
CA LEU A 116 -5.81 7.72 25.15
C LEU A 116 -6.46 9.04 25.61
N LEU A 117 -7.12 9.76 24.69
CA LEU A 117 -7.86 10.98 25.03
C LEU A 117 -9.03 10.73 26.00
N SER A 118 -9.68 9.55 25.91
CA SER A 118 -10.73 9.17 26.86
C SER A 118 -10.15 8.87 28.25
N GLY A 119 -8.99 8.19 28.32
CA GLY A 119 -8.26 7.92 29.56
C GLY A 119 -7.82 9.20 30.29
N GLN A 120 -7.60 10.29 29.55
CA GLN A 120 -7.24 11.59 30.13
C GLN A 120 -8.37 12.20 30.96
N ARG A 121 -9.61 11.77 30.71
CA ARG A 121 -10.81 12.25 31.42
C ARG A 121 -11.08 11.49 32.71
N VAL A 122 -10.28 10.47 33.03
CA VAL A 122 -10.41 9.67 34.25
C VAL A 122 -9.89 10.49 35.44
N PRO A 123 -10.71 10.77 36.48
CA PRO A 123 -10.34 11.62 37.61
C PRO A 123 -9.04 11.19 38.32
N GLU A 124 -8.82 9.89 38.45
CA GLU A 124 -7.63 9.29 39.06
C GLU A 124 -6.35 9.66 38.30
N ILE A 125 -6.42 9.72 36.97
CA ILE A 125 -5.31 10.13 36.10
C ILE A 125 -5.10 11.65 36.19
N GLN A 126 -6.17 12.43 36.28
CA GLN A 126 -6.07 13.88 36.41
C GLN A 126 -5.46 14.32 37.74
N ALA A 127 -5.78 13.60 38.83
CA ALA A 127 -5.18 13.82 40.13
C ALA A 127 -3.69 13.41 40.16
N ALA A 128 -3.30 12.41 39.37
CA ALA A 128 -1.92 11.94 39.25
C ALA A 128 -1.14 12.71 38.16
N GLY A 129 -0.52 13.82 38.52
CA GLY A 129 0.20 14.70 37.58
C GLY A 129 1.29 14.03 36.73
N VAL A 130 1.88 12.92 37.19
CA VAL A 130 2.84 12.14 36.38
C VAL A 130 2.12 11.30 35.32
N ALA A 131 1.02 10.63 35.69
CA ALA A 131 0.23 9.82 34.74
C ALA A 131 -0.37 10.68 33.63
N LEU A 132 -0.87 11.87 33.97
CA LEU A 132 -1.37 12.83 32.98
C LEU A 132 -0.29 13.23 31.95
N LYS A 133 0.95 13.47 32.41
CA LYS A 133 2.07 13.83 31.52
C LYS A 133 2.47 12.68 30.61
N GLU A 134 2.55 11.46 31.11
CA GLU A 134 2.84 10.28 30.28
C GLU A 134 1.75 10.06 29.23
N LEU A 135 0.48 10.24 29.60
CA LEU A 135 -0.62 10.10 28.66
C LEU A 135 -0.60 11.18 27.56
N GLN A 136 -0.34 12.44 27.91
CA GLN A 136 -0.15 13.51 26.93
C GLN A 136 1.01 13.22 25.98
N ARG A 137 2.10 12.64 26.49
CA ARG A 137 3.22 12.22 25.65
C ARG A 137 2.82 11.11 24.69
N ALA A 138 2.13 10.07 25.17
CA ALA A 138 1.66 8.97 24.34
C ALA A 138 0.72 9.46 23.22
N VAL A 139 -0.17 10.42 23.52
CA VAL A 139 -1.01 11.08 22.50
C VAL A 139 -0.15 11.80 21.46
N GLY A 140 0.84 12.59 21.89
CA GLY A 140 1.74 13.29 20.97
C GLY A 140 2.68 12.35 20.19
N GLU A 141 2.99 11.17 20.70
CA GLU A 141 3.75 10.13 20.00
C GLU A 141 2.91 9.47 18.91
N ILE A 142 1.67 9.04 19.21
CA ILE A 142 0.81 8.43 18.18
C ILE A 142 0.43 9.44 17.08
N GLU A 143 0.23 10.71 17.42
CA GLU A 143 -0.02 11.76 16.42
C GLU A 143 1.18 11.96 15.49
N ARG A 144 2.40 12.02 16.05
CA ARG A 144 3.62 12.12 15.24
C ARG A 144 3.85 10.89 14.36
N GLU A 145 3.56 9.70 14.86
CA GLU A 145 3.65 8.47 14.06
C GLU A 145 2.67 8.49 12.88
N ILE A 146 1.44 8.97 13.08
CA ILE A 146 0.45 9.13 11.99
C ILE A 146 0.95 10.16 10.96
N ASP A 147 1.46 11.31 11.42
CA ASP A 147 1.96 12.37 10.53
C ASP A 147 3.18 11.90 9.73
N ASN A 148 4.13 11.21 10.37
CA ASN A 148 5.31 10.62 9.73
C ASN A 148 4.90 9.62 8.66
N LEU A 149 3.93 8.75 8.97
CA LEU A 149 3.41 7.77 8.02
C LEU A 149 2.79 8.45 6.79
N MET A 150 1.99 9.49 6.99
CA MET A 150 1.35 10.22 5.90
C MET A 150 2.37 10.97 5.06
N PHE A 151 3.37 11.59 5.68
CA PHE A 151 4.49 12.24 5.02
C PHE A 151 5.27 11.24 4.15
N GLU A 152 5.68 10.10 4.71
CA GLU A 152 6.40 9.07 3.95
C GLU A 152 5.59 8.55 2.76
N ARG A 153 4.29 8.31 2.95
CA ARG A 153 3.40 7.90 1.87
C ARG A 153 3.38 8.94 0.75
N GLN A 154 3.25 10.22 1.09
CA GLN A 154 3.24 11.32 0.12
C GLN A 154 4.58 11.43 -0.63
N VAL A 155 5.70 11.31 0.09
CA VAL A 155 7.05 11.31 -0.51
C VAL A 155 7.20 10.15 -1.49
N ARG A 156 6.85 8.93 -1.08
CA ARG A 156 6.94 7.74 -1.97
C ARG A 156 6.05 7.89 -3.20
N GLN A 157 4.83 8.41 -3.05
CA GLN A 157 3.95 8.69 -4.18
C GLN A 157 4.55 9.71 -5.16
N GLY A 158 5.18 10.77 -4.64
CA GLY A 158 5.85 11.78 -5.45
C GLY A 158 7.06 11.24 -6.24
N LEU A 159 7.82 10.30 -5.66
CA LEU A 159 9.01 9.72 -6.29
C LEU A 159 8.69 8.72 -7.42
N VAL A 160 7.59 7.98 -7.33
CA VAL A 160 7.28 6.84 -8.23
C VAL A 160 6.94 7.28 -9.67
N SER A 161 6.62 8.55 -9.93
CA SER A 161 5.89 8.91 -11.14
C SER A 161 6.70 9.43 -12.32
N GLN A 162 7.89 10.02 -12.14
CA GLN A 162 8.46 10.79 -13.25
C GLN A 162 9.19 9.92 -14.28
N THR A 163 10.22 9.18 -13.88
CA THR A 163 11.08 8.46 -14.83
C THR A 163 10.38 7.24 -15.45
N ALA A 164 9.71 6.42 -14.64
CA ALA A 164 9.02 5.22 -15.13
C ALA A 164 7.88 5.57 -16.08
N ALA A 165 7.08 6.61 -15.80
CA ALA A 165 6.01 7.03 -16.70
C ALA A 165 6.54 7.67 -18.00
N ILE A 166 7.73 8.30 -17.97
CA ILE A 166 8.39 8.77 -19.19
C ILE A 166 8.86 7.57 -20.04
N LEU A 167 9.52 6.59 -19.42
CA LEU A 167 9.98 5.38 -20.12
C LEU A 167 8.83 4.59 -20.74
N LEU A 168 7.75 4.35 -19.98
CA LEU A 168 6.57 3.66 -20.50
C LEU A 168 5.88 4.43 -21.62
N ARG A 169 5.78 5.77 -21.53
CA ARG A 169 5.27 6.59 -22.64
C ARG A 169 6.16 6.50 -23.87
N ARG A 170 7.48 6.51 -23.68
CA ARG A 170 8.45 6.41 -24.78
C ARG A 170 8.39 5.05 -25.47
N ASP A 171 8.27 3.98 -24.70
CA ASP A 171 8.13 2.61 -25.23
C ASP A 171 6.82 2.44 -26.02
N ASN A 172 5.70 2.93 -25.48
CA ASN A 172 4.42 2.91 -26.21
C ASN A 172 4.47 3.72 -27.52
N GLN A 173 5.19 4.84 -27.57
CA GLN A 173 5.42 5.58 -28.82
C GLN A 173 6.16 4.72 -29.86
N ILE A 174 7.26 4.06 -29.46
CA ILE A 174 8.04 3.18 -30.34
C ILE A 174 7.19 2.03 -30.88
N LEU A 175 6.39 1.39 -30.01
CA LEU A 175 5.50 0.31 -30.41
C LEU A 175 4.44 0.80 -31.41
N THR A 176 3.81 1.94 -31.15
CA THR A 176 2.77 2.51 -32.03
C THR A 176 3.34 2.94 -33.39
N GLU A 177 4.55 3.51 -33.41
CA GLU A 177 5.28 3.83 -34.64
C GLU A 177 5.61 2.58 -35.46
N SER A 178 5.89 1.45 -34.79
CA SER A 178 6.19 0.16 -35.41
C SER A 178 4.97 -0.49 -36.07
N PHE A 179 3.74 -0.21 -35.60
CA PHE A 179 2.50 -0.71 -36.21
C PHE A 179 2.00 0.16 -37.37
N GLY A 180 2.51 1.39 -37.53
CA GLY A 180 2.01 2.39 -38.49
C GLY A 180 2.67 2.37 -39.87
N GLN A 181 3.78 1.66 -40.07
CA GLN A 181 4.37 1.51 -41.41
C GLN A 181 3.82 0.26 -42.09
N PRO A 182 2.88 0.36 -43.07
CA PRO A 182 2.73 -0.72 -44.01
C PRO A 182 4.10 -0.96 -44.62
N ARG A 183 4.61 -2.20 -44.52
CA ARG A 183 5.74 -2.63 -45.36
C ARG A 183 5.31 -2.30 -46.79
N ARG A 184 5.82 -1.19 -47.35
CA ARG A 184 5.79 -1.02 -48.80
C ARG A 184 6.42 -2.31 -49.30
N PRO A 185 5.72 -3.15 -50.09
CA PRO A 185 6.39 -4.24 -50.75
C PRO A 185 7.58 -3.59 -51.44
N ALA A 186 8.79 -4.07 -51.17
CA ALA A 186 9.95 -3.59 -51.88
C ALA A 186 9.64 -3.82 -53.36
N THR A 187 9.25 -2.77 -54.06
CA THR A 187 9.18 -2.77 -55.52
C THR A 187 10.62 -2.90 -55.92
N ASP A 188 11.06 -4.13 -56.11
CA ASP A 188 12.32 -4.41 -56.76
C ASP A 188 12.27 -3.71 -58.12
N PRO A 189 13.09 -2.66 -58.34
CA PRO A 189 13.09 -1.94 -59.60
C PRO A 189 13.58 -2.83 -60.75
N TYR A 190 14.07 -4.03 -60.45
CA TYR A 190 14.58 -5.01 -61.38
C TYR A 190 13.72 -6.27 -61.35
N ARG A 191 12.72 -6.32 -62.24
CA ARG A 191 11.99 -7.58 -62.47
C ARG A 191 12.76 -8.45 -63.45
N ILE A 192 12.97 -9.71 -63.09
CA ILE A 192 13.52 -10.71 -64.01
C ILE A 192 12.35 -11.28 -64.84
N ARG A 193 12.35 -11.02 -66.15
CA ARG A 193 11.51 -11.72 -67.13
C ARG A 193 12.43 -12.45 -68.10
N ASP A 194 12.20 -13.75 -68.29
CA ASP A 194 12.91 -14.57 -69.27
C ASP A 194 14.45 -14.48 -69.19
N GLY A 195 15.00 -14.32 -67.97
CA GLY A 195 16.45 -14.27 -67.73
C GLY A 195 17.12 -12.90 -67.93
N ALA A 196 16.37 -11.85 -68.25
CA ALA A 196 16.87 -10.48 -68.36
C ALA A 196 16.31 -9.57 -67.25
N ILE A 197 17.15 -8.65 -66.76
CA ILE A 197 16.79 -7.63 -65.77
C ILE A 197 16.35 -6.37 -66.54
N SER A 198 15.09 -5.96 -66.41
CA SER A 198 14.61 -4.67 -66.94
C SER A 198 14.36 -3.67 -65.81
N SER A 199 14.91 -2.46 -65.91
CA SER A 199 14.55 -1.34 -65.03
C SER A 199 13.39 -0.55 -65.64
N GLU A 200 12.37 -0.31 -64.83
CA GLU A 200 11.24 0.56 -65.22
C GLU A 200 11.74 2.02 -65.19
N SER A 201 12.00 2.59 -66.36
CA SER A 201 12.35 4.01 -66.51
C SER A 201 11.04 4.80 -66.44
N ALA A 202 10.86 5.59 -65.38
CA ALA A 202 9.71 6.47 -65.26
C ALA A 202 9.82 7.65 -66.26
N GLU A 203 8.82 7.78 -67.14
CA GLU A 203 8.46 9.04 -67.82
C GLU A 203 7.83 10.04 -66.85
#